data_AF-A0A377BTY5-F1
#
_entry.id   AF-A0A377BTY5-F1
#
_cell.length_a   1.000
_cell.length_b   1.000
_cell.length_c   1.000
_cell.angle_alpha   90.00
_cell.angle_beta   90.00
_cell.angle_gamma   90.00
#
_symmetry.space_group_name_H-M   'P 1'
#
loop_
_entity.id
_entity.type
_entity.pdbx_description
1 polymer ?
#
loop_
_entity_poly.entity_id
_entity_poly.type
_entity_poly.pdbx_seq_one_letter_code
_entity_poly.pdbx_strand_id
1 'polypeptide(L)'
;MNDTSFENCIKCTVCTTACPVSRVNPGYPGPKQAGPDGERLRLKDGALYDEALKYCINCKRCEVACPSDVKIGDIIQRARAKYDTTRPSLRNFVLSHTDLMGSVSTPFAPIVNTATSLKPVRQLLDAALKIDHRRTLPKYSFGTFRRWYRSVAAQQAQYKDQVAFFHGCFVNYNHPQLGKDLIKVLNAMGTGVQLLSKEKCCGVPLIANGFTDKARKQAITNVESIAKLWE
;
A
#
# COMPACT_ATOMS: atom_id res chain seq x y z
N MET A 1 13.29 -14.20 -9.16
CA MET A 1 14.28 -13.16 -9.48
C MET A 1 15.10 -12.87 -8.24
N ASN A 2 16.40 -13.21 -8.27
CA ASN A 2 17.35 -12.76 -7.25
C ASN A 2 17.70 -11.31 -7.57
N ASP A 3 17.12 -10.36 -6.83
CA ASP A 3 17.46 -8.94 -6.96
C ASP A 3 18.82 -8.70 -6.29
N THR A 4 19.83 -8.51 -7.15
CA THR A 4 21.24 -8.24 -6.81
C THR A 4 21.55 -6.75 -6.74
N SER A 5 20.55 -5.87 -6.83
CA SER A 5 20.75 -4.40 -6.81
C SER A 5 21.48 -3.92 -5.56
N PHE A 6 21.45 -4.67 -4.46
CA PHE A 6 22.20 -4.37 -3.26
C PHE A 6 23.71 -4.25 -3.50
N GLU A 7 24.27 -4.92 -4.51
CA GLU A 7 25.69 -4.80 -4.88
C GLU A 7 26.06 -3.46 -5.48
N ASN A 8 25.10 -2.73 -6.05
CA ASN A 8 25.32 -1.37 -6.55
C ASN A 8 25.43 -0.35 -5.40
N CYS A 9 25.23 -0.75 -4.15
CA CYS A 9 25.26 0.16 -2.99
C CYS A 9 26.66 0.73 -2.76
N ILE A 10 26.84 2.01 -3.10
CA ILE A 10 28.07 2.78 -2.84
C ILE A 10 28.20 3.31 -1.39
N LYS A 11 27.35 2.83 -0.47
CA LYS A 11 27.37 3.16 0.97
C LYS A 11 27.27 4.66 1.34
N CYS A 12 26.74 5.52 0.47
CA CYS A 12 26.61 6.97 0.70
C CYS A 12 25.58 7.40 1.78
N THR A 13 24.72 6.49 2.27
CA THR A 13 23.76 6.74 3.38
C THR A 13 22.60 7.72 3.07
N VAL A 14 22.47 8.24 1.83
CA VAL A 14 21.35 9.13 1.43
C VAL A 14 19.96 8.54 1.74
N CYS A 15 19.80 7.24 1.56
CA CYS A 15 18.55 6.54 1.87
C CYS A 15 18.12 6.68 3.34
N THR A 16 19.09 6.72 4.27
CA THR A 16 18.85 6.85 5.71
C THR A 16 18.35 8.26 6.04
N THR A 17 18.95 9.30 5.45
CA THR A 17 18.50 10.68 5.60
C THR A 17 17.09 10.88 5.03
N ALA A 18 16.77 10.21 3.93
CA ALA A 18 15.45 10.26 3.32
C ALA A 18 14.39 9.47 4.10
N CYS A 19 14.77 8.59 5.03
CA CYS A 19 13.84 7.70 5.71
C CYS A 19 13.09 8.42 6.84
N PRO A 20 11.75 8.49 6.80
CA PRO A 20 10.99 9.12 7.87
C PRO A 20 11.00 8.31 9.17
N VAL A 21 11.19 6.99 9.10
CA VAL A 21 11.11 6.09 10.26
C VAL A 21 12.38 6.17 11.10
N SER A 22 13.57 6.06 10.51
CA SER A 22 14.83 6.12 11.28
C SER A 22 15.03 7.48 11.95
N ARG A 23 14.42 8.55 11.39
CA ARG A 23 14.44 9.89 12.00
C ARG A 23 13.70 9.96 13.34
N VAL A 24 12.68 9.13 13.55
CA VAL A 24 11.79 9.23 14.72
C VAL A 24 11.73 7.96 15.57
N ASN A 25 12.34 6.87 15.11
CA ASN A 25 12.38 5.60 15.81
C ASN A 25 13.83 5.09 15.89
N PRO A 26 14.52 5.29 17.01
CA PRO A 26 15.89 4.80 17.23
C PRO A 26 16.00 3.27 17.14
N GLY A 27 14.91 2.54 17.36
CA GLY A 27 14.87 1.08 17.22
C GLY A 27 14.87 0.59 15.77
N TYR A 28 14.81 1.48 14.78
CA TYR A 28 14.98 1.12 13.37
C TYR A 28 16.37 1.54 12.89
N PRO A 29 17.26 0.60 12.52
CA PRO A 29 18.63 0.90 12.11
C PRO A 29 18.73 1.66 10.77
N GLY A 30 17.59 1.90 10.12
CA GLY A 30 17.50 2.62 8.87
C GLY A 30 17.61 1.72 7.63
N PRO A 31 17.25 2.26 6.46
CA PRO A 31 17.12 1.50 5.24
C PRO A 31 18.46 0.97 4.70
N LYS A 32 19.59 1.62 4.98
CA LYS A 32 20.92 1.13 4.57
C LYS A 32 21.27 -0.20 5.26
N GLN A 33 21.19 -0.21 6.59
CA GLN A 33 21.48 -1.39 7.40
C GLN A 33 20.41 -2.47 7.23
N ALA A 34 19.13 -2.11 7.29
CA ALA A 34 18.04 -3.06 7.13
C ALA A 34 18.00 -3.67 5.70
N GLY A 35 18.37 -2.87 4.68
CA GLY A 35 18.38 -3.26 3.28
C GLY A 35 19.72 -3.86 2.83
N PRO A 36 20.52 -3.14 2.01
CA PRO A 36 21.65 -3.73 1.29
C PRO A 36 22.79 -4.23 2.19
N ASP A 37 23.09 -3.59 3.32
CA ASP A 37 24.16 -4.07 4.21
C ASP A 37 23.70 -5.34 4.94
N GLY A 38 22.47 -5.33 5.47
CA GLY A 38 21.87 -6.51 6.10
C GLY A 38 21.63 -7.66 5.12
N GLU A 39 21.39 -7.39 3.83
CA GLU A 39 21.19 -8.45 2.84
C GLU A 39 22.45 -9.27 2.64
N ARG A 40 23.61 -8.61 2.59
CA ARG A 40 24.91 -9.30 2.52
C ARG A 40 25.15 -10.21 3.72
N LEU A 41 24.65 -9.83 4.89
CA LEU A 41 24.70 -10.66 6.09
C LEU A 41 23.74 -11.85 5.98
N ARG A 42 22.47 -11.60 5.64
CA ARG A 42 21.41 -12.62 5.52
C ARG A 42 21.67 -13.67 4.44
N LEU A 43 22.44 -13.31 3.40
CA LEU A 43 22.87 -14.25 2.37
C LEU A 43 23.94 -15.23 2.87
N LYS A 44 24.76 -14.83 3.85
CA LYS A 44 25.74 -15.73 4.49
C LYS A 44 25.07 -16.61 5.53
N ASP A 45 24.22 -16.01 6.35
CA ASP A 45 23.48 -16.72 7.39
C ASP A 45 22.10 -16.08 7.59
N GLY A 46 21.05 -16.88 7.37
CA GLY A 46 19.67 -16.46 7.56
C GLY A 46 19.33 -16.10 9.02
N ALA A 47 20.09 -16.61 9.99
CA ALA A 47 19.93 -16.25 11.41
C ALA A 47 20.27 -14.78 11.69
N LEU A 48 20.96 -14.09 10.78
CA LEU A 48 21.24 -12.66 10.85
C LEU A 48 20.05 -11.79 10.40
N TYR A 49 18.85 -12.36 10.37
CA TYR A 49 17.61 -11.60 10.21
C TYR A 49 17.37 -10.71 11.44
N ASP A 50 17.10 -9.43 11.19
CA ASP A 50 16.81 -8.45 12.23
C ASP A 50 15.31 -8.14 12.26
N GLU A 51 14.66 -8.39 13.39
CA GLU A 51 13.24 -8.07 13.55
C GLU A 51 12.93 -6.59 13.36
N ALA A 52 13.89 -5.68 13.50
CA ALA A 52 13.71 -4.26 13.26
C ALA A 52 13.27 -3.95 11.83
N LEU A 53 13.44 -4.88 10.88
CA LEU A 53 12.87 -4.77 9.53
C LEU A 53 11.35 -4.52 9.56
N LYS A 54 10.63 -4.97 10.60
CA LYS A 54 9.19 -4.71 10.79
C LYS A 54 8.81 -3.23 10.89
N TYR A 55 9.76 -2.36 11.25
CA TYR A 55 9.53 -0.91 11.30
C TYR A 55 9.52 -0.25 9.91
N CYS A 56 10.00 -0.95 8.87
CA CYS A 56 9.94 -0.44 7.51
C CYS A 56 8.48 -0.38 7.01
N ILE A 57 7.97 0.84 6.78
CA ILE A 57 6.61 1.09 6.30
C ILE A 57 6.42 0.91 4.78
N ASN A 58 7.45 0.42 4.08
CA ASN A 58 7.43 0.18 2.63
C ASN A 58 7.04 1.41 1.76
N CYS A 59 7.37 2.64 2.20
CA CYS A 59 7.02 3.88 1.48
C CYS A 59 7.89 4.18 0.25
N LYS A 60 8.94 3.39 0.01
CA LYS A 60 9.88 3.49 -1.14
C LYS A 60 10.67 4.78 -1.29
N ARG A 61 10.56 5.75 -0.37
CA ARG A 61 11.34 6.99 -0.40
C ARG A 61 12.86 6.75 -0.44
N CYS A 62 13.35 5.67 0.18
CA CYS A 62 14.75 5.28 0.13
C CYS A 62 15.23 4.85 -1.27
N GLU A 63 14.35 4.27 -2.08
CA GLU A 63 14.66 3.83 -3.46
C GLU A 63 14.69 5.04 -4.39
N VAL A 64 13.69 5.93 -4.28
CA VAL A 64 13.64 7.19 -5.05
C VAL A 64 14.87 8.06 -4.80
N ALA A 65 15.40 8.07 -3.58
CA ALA A 65 16.58 8.85 -3.21
C ALA A 65 17.92 8.15 -3.55
N CYS A 66 17.91 6.89 -4.00
CA CYS A 66 19.13 6.13 -4.21
C CYS A 66 19.77 6.47 -5.57
N PRO A 67 21.01 7.01 -5.61
CA PRO A 67 21.67 7.34 -6.87
C PRO A 67 22.10 6.09 -7.67
N SER A 68 22.17 4.93 -7.02
CA SER A 68 22.62 3.66 -7.62
C SER A 68 21.46 2.70 -7.90
N ASP A 69 20.21 3.20 -7.81
CA ASP A 69 18.97 2.45 -8.04
C ASP A 69 18.85 1.13 -7.23
N VAL A 70 19.37 1.12 -6.00
CA VAL A 70 19.23 -0.03 -5.09
C VAL A 70 17.77 -0.16 -4.66
N LYS A 71 17.17 -1.34 -4.83
CA LYS A 71 15.76 -1.62 -4.47
C LYS A 71 15.60 -1.94 -2.98
N ILE A 72 15.99 -0.99 -2.14
CA ILE A 72 16.14 -1.14 -0.68
C ILE A 72 14.86 -1.63 0.00
N GLY A 73 13.70 -1.06 -0.36
CA GLY A 73 12.42 -1.48 0.19
C GLY A 73 12.06 -2.90 -0.23
N ASP A 74 12.33 -3.28 -1.48
CA ASP A 74 12.09 -4.66 -1.96
C ASP A 74 12.99 -5.66 -1.24
N ILE A 75 14.28 -5.35 -1.09
CA ILE A 75 15.22 -6.15 -0.28
C ILE A 75 14.65 -6.39 1.12
N ILE A 76 14.19 -5.33 1.80
CA ILE A 76 13.62 -5.42 3.15
C ILE A 76 12.34 -6.29 3.14
N GLN A 77 11.40 -6.05 2.23
CA GLN A 77 10.15 -6.82 2.21
C GLN A 77 10.39 -8.29 1.83
N ARG A 78 11.37 -8.58 0.95
CA ARG A 78 11.79 -9.97 0.64
C ARG A 78 12.38 -10.65 1.85
N ALA A 79 13.27 -9.98 2.59
CA ALA A 79 13.84 -10.51 3.82
C ALA A 79 12.75 -10.82 4.85
N ARG A 80 11.79 -9.90 5.05
CA ARG A 80 10.63 -10.15 5.92
C ARG A 80 9.81 -11.34 5.43
N ALA A 81 9.50 -11.41 4.15
CA ALA A 81 8.71 -12.52 3.59
C ALA A 81 9.38 -13.89 3.75
N LYS A 82 10.72 -13.93 3.75
CA LYS A 82 11.51 -15.17 3.80
C LYS A 82 11.83 -15.62 5.22
N TYR A 83 12.16 -14.68 6.11
CA TYR A 83 12.72 -14.98 7.43
C TYR A 83 11.77 -14.67 8.60
N ASP A 84 10.75 -13.83 8.42
CA ASP A 84 9.78 -13.53 9.48
C ASP A 84 8.85 -14.73 9.69
N THR A 85 8.89 -15.33 10.88
CA THR A 85 8.03 -16.45 11.28
C THR A 85 6.78 -15.98 12.03
N THR A 86 6.62 -14.68 12.23
CA THR A 86 5.51 -14.10 13.00
C THR A 86 4.19 -14.30 12.25
N ARG A 87 3.23 -14.96 12.89
CA ARG A 87 1.88 -15.07 12.33
C ARG A 87 1.16 -13.72 12.40
N PRO A 88 0.49 -13.28 11.32
CA PRO A 88 -0.27 -12.03 11.34
C PRO A 88 -1.36 -12.06 12.43
N SER A 89 -1.40 -11.01 13.25
CA SER A 89 -2.44 -10.84 14.27
C SER A 89 -3.78 -10.42 13.67
N LEU A 90 -4.85 -10.47 14.46
CA LEU A 90 -6.17 -9.95 14.07
C LEU A 90 -6.09 -8.48 13.62
N ARG A 91 -5.33 -7.63 14.35
CA ARG A 91 -5.07 -6.24 13.96
C ARG A 91 -4.47 -6.17 12.56
N ASN A 92 -3.42 -6.94 12.30
CA ASN A 92 -2.74 -6.93 11.01
C ASN A 92 -3.69 -7.36 9.90
N PHE A 93 -4.53 -8.37 10.14
CA PHE A 93 -5.56 -8.79 9.20
C PHE A 93 -6.56 -7.67 8.91
N VAL A 94 -7.14 -7.04 9.93
CA VAL A 94 -8.13 -5.96 9.77
C VAL A 94 -7.53 -4.79 8.98
N LEU A 95 -6.33 -4.34 9.35
CA LEU A 95 -5.67 -3.19 8.73
C LEU A 95 -5.15 -3.47 7.31
N SER A 96 -4.81 -4.73 6.99
CA SER A 96 -4.27 -5.09 5.68
C SER A 96 -5.34 -5.41 4.64
N HIS A 97 -6.56 -5.72 5.05
CA HIS A 97 -7.65 -6.16 4.17
C HIS A 97 -8.58 -4.99 3.79
N THR A 98 -8.03 -3.99 3.12
CA THR A 98 -8.73 -2.73 2.79
C THR A 98 -9.98 -2.94 1.95
N ASP A 99 -9.97 -3.86 0.97
CA ASP A 99 -11.16 -4.17 0.16
C ASP A 99 -12.30 -4.78 0.98
N LEU A 100 -11.98 -5.65 1.94
CA LEU A 100 -12.96 -6.26 2.83
C LEU A 100 -13.54 -5.23 3.81
N MET A 101 -12.68 -4.45 4.45
CA MET A 101 -13.13 -3.41 5.39
C MET A 101 -13.89 -2.31 4.67
N GLY A 102 -13.45 -1.93 3.47
CA GLY A 102 -14.11 -0.93 2.63
C GLY A 102 -15.49 -1.38 2.17
N SER A 103 -15.65 -2.61 1.69
CA SER A 103 -16.94 -3.13 1.22
C SER A 103 -17.97 -3.26 2.34
N VAL A 104 -17.53 -3.64 3.54
CA VAL A 104 -18.39 -3.74 4.73
C VAL A 104 -18.71 -2.37 5.33
N SER A 105 -17.74 -1.45 5.38
CA SER A 105 -17.91 -0.17 6.08
C SER A 105 -18.64 0.89 5.24
N THR A 106 -18.48 0.88 3.92
CA THR A 106 -19.03 1.90 3.01
C THR A 106 -20.56 2.03 3.06
N PRO A 107 -21.36 0.94 3.10
CA PRO A 107 -22.82 1.03 3.27
C PRO A 107 -23.24 1.64 4.61
N PHE A 108 -22.42 1.50 5.64
CA PHE A 108 -22.68 1.99 7.01
C PHE A 108 -21.80 3.19 7.37
N ALA A 109 -21.25 3.88 6.37
CA ALA A 109 -20.22 4.91 6.58
C ALA A 109 -20.62 5.99 7.60
N PRO A 110 -21.87 6.53 7.64
CA PRO A 110 -22.25 7.50 8.67
C PRO A 110 -22.11 6.97 10.10
N ILE A 111 -22.51 5.71 10.33
CA ILE A 111 -22.45 5.06 11.63
C ILE A 111 -20.98 4.77 12.00
N VAL A 112 -20.24 4.15 11.08
CA VAL A 112 -18.83 3.79 11.30
C VAL A 112 -17.98 5.03 11.54
N ASN A 113 -18.15 6.09 10.75
CA ASN A 113 -17.39 7.34 10.89
C ASN A 113 -17.72 8.04 12.21
N THR A 114 -19.00 8.03 12.63
CA THR A 114 -19.41 8.59 13.92
C THR A 114 -18.80 7.79 15.07
N ALA A 115 -18.97 6.47 15.07
CA ALA A 115 -18.43 5.58 16.10
C ALA A 115 -16.91 5.72 16.24
N THR A 116 -16.17 5.66 15.12
CA THR A 116 -14.70 5.77 15.12
C THR A 116 -14.17 7.16 15.48
N SER A 117 -15.02 8.20 15.48
CA SER A 117 -14.65 9.54 15.97
C SER A 117 -14.67 9.64 17.50
N LEU A 118 -15.47 8.81 18.17
CA LEU A 118 -15.66 8.83 19.63
C LEU A 118 -14.39 8.38 20.36
N LYS A 119 -14.00 9.12 21.42
CA LYS A 119 -12.82 8.79 22.24
C LYS A 119 -12.90 7.39 22.88
N PRO A 120 -14.03 6.95 23.47
CA PRO A 120 -14.14 5.63 24.07
C PRO A 120 -13.91 4.50 23.07
N VAL A 121 -14.41 4.64 21.84
CA VAL A 121 -14.21 3.66 20.76
C VAL A 121 -12.73 3.59 20.38
N ARG A 122 -12.05 4.73 20.28
CA ARG A 122 -10.60 4.76 20.00
C ARG A 122 -9.77 4.15 21.13
N GLN A 123 -10.15 4.37 22.39
CA GLN A 123 -9.50 3.72 23.54
C GLN A 123 -9.72 2.20 23.54
N LEU A 124 -10.92 1.75 23.18
CA LEU A 124 -11.22 0.32 23.02
C LEU A 124 -10.37 -0.32 21.90
N LEU A 125 -10.26 0.36 20.75
CA LEU A 125 -9.41 -0.11 19.64
C LEU A 125 -7.92 -0.12 20.01
N ASP A 126 -7.47 0.82 20.83
CA ASP A 126 -6.11 0.83 21.38
C ASP A 126 -5.89 -0.37 22.30
N ALA A 127 -6.79 -0.60 23.26
CA ALA A 127 -6.68 -1.72 24.19
C ALA A 127 -6.73 -3.09 23.46
N ALA A 128 -7.71 -3.28 22.57
CA ALA A 128 -8.00 -4.56 21.92
C ALA A 128 -7.11 -4.83 20.71
N LEU A 129 -6.87 -3.82 19.87
CA LEU A 129 -6.16 -3.97 18.60
C LEU A 129 -4.85 -3.19 18.56
N LYS A 130 -4.39 -2.55 19.64
CA LYS A 130 -3.13 -1.78 19.67
C LYS A 130 -3.05 -0.73 18.56
N ILE A 131 -4.19 -0.11 18.25
CA ILE A 131 -4.28 1.05 17.37
C ILE A 131 -4.29 2.29 18.26
N ASP A 132 -3.17 3.01 18.28
CA ASP A 132 -2.98 4.17 19.15
C ASP A 132 -4.15 5.16 19.05
N HIS A 133 -4.81 5.45 20.17
CA HIS A 133 -6.03 6.27 20.25
C HIS A 133 -5.84 7.72 19.76
N ARG A 134 -4.60 8.21 19.68
CA ARG A 134 -4.26 9.54 19.15
C ARG A 134 -4.31 9.58 17.63
N ARG A 135 -4.38 8.42 16.96
CA ARG A 135 -4.50 8.33 15.51
C ARG A 135 -5.88 8.72 15.03
N THR A 136 -5.91 9.42 13.91
CA THR A 136 -7.11 9.69 13.14
C THR A 136 -7.35 8.53 12.20
N LEU A 137 -8.49 7.85 12.34
CA LEU A 137 -8.88 6.78 11.42
C LEU A 137 -9.43 7.39 10.13
N PRO A 138 -9.09 6.81 8.95
CA PRO A 138 -9.58 7.31 7.68
C PRO A 138 -11.10 7.11 7.61
N LYS A 139 -11.81 8.17 7.23
CA LYS A 139 -13.27 8.11 7.05
C LYS A 139 -13.62 7.32 5.79
N TYR A 140 -14.71 6.57 5.85
CA TYR A 140 -15.30 5.94 4.67
C TYR A 140 -16.31 6.90 4.01
N SER A 141 -16.38 6.86 2.69
CA SER A 141 -17.43 7.52 1.92
C SER A 141 -18.71 6.70 1.97
N PHE A 142 -19.87 7.34 1.85
CA PHE A 142 -21.12 6.63 1.57
C PHE A 142 -21.19 6.31 0.08
N GLY A 143 -21.19 5.02 -0.26
CA GLY A 143 -21.02 4.54 -1.63
C GLY A 143 -19.56 4.57 -2.12
N THR A 144 -19.31 3.94 -3.28
CA THR A 144 -17.96 3.77 -3.82
C THR A 144 -17.72 4.58 -5.09
N PHE A 145 -16.45 4.91 -5.37
CA PHE A 145 -16.06 5.51 -6.65
C PHE A 145 -16.52 4.67 -7.84
N ARG A 146 -16.30 3.35 -7.78
CA ARG A 146 -16.68 2.44 -8.87
C ARG A 146 -18.18 2.41 -9.13
N ARG A 147 -19.02 2.53 -8.08
CA ARG A 147 -20.47 2.66 -8.23
C ARG A 147 -20.84 3.96 -8.92
N TRP A 148 -20.22 5.07 -8.53
CA TRP A 148 -20.42 6.36 -9.19
C TRP A 148 -19.95 6.34 -10.64
N TYR A 149 -18.79 5.75 -10.94
CA TYR A 149 -18.23 5.69 -12.30
C TYR A 149 -19.20 5.04 -13.30
N ARG A 150 -20.00 4.04 -12.88
CA ARG A 150 -21.03 3.44 -13.74
C ARG A 150 -22.01 4.46 -14.33
N SER A 151 -22.27 5.56 -13.64
CA SER A 151 -23.16 6.62 -14.14
C SER A 151 -22.54 7.48 -15.24
N VAL A 152 -21.21 7.49 -15.37
CA VAL A 152 -20.47 8.27 -16.38
C VAL A 152 -19.74 7.39 -17.40
N ALA A 153 -19.75 6.06 -17.23
CA ALA A 153 -19.00 5.13 -18.07
C ALA A 153 -19.32 5.26 -19.57
N ALA A 154 -20.60 5.45 -19.93
CA ALA A 154 -21.01 5.65 -21.33
C ALA A 154 -20.45 6.95 -21.91
N GLN A 155 -20.40 8.03 -21.12
CA GLN A 155 -19.79 9.29 -21.53
C GLN A 155 -18.27 9.14 -21.69
N GLN A 156 -17.61 8.40 -20.78
CA GLN A 156 -16.18 8.15 -20.87
C GLN A 156 -15.80 7.37 -22.14
N ALA A 157 -16.65 6.45 -22.58
CA ALA A 157 -16.42 5.68 -23.81
C ALA A 157 -16.51 6.51 -25.11
N GLN A 158 -17.07 7.73 -25.06
CA GLN A 158 -17.22 8.59 -26.25
C GLN A 158 -15.92 9.31 -26.64
N TYR A 159 -14.94 9.41 -25.73
CA TYR A 159 -13.66 10.04 -26.03
C TYR A 159 -12.84 9.15 -26.96
N LYS A 160 -12.17 9.75 -27.94
CA LYS A 160 -11.29 9.03 -28.87
C LYS A 160 -10.07 8.46 -28.14
N ASP A 161 -9.42 9.29 -27.34
CA ASP A 161 -8.26 8.89 -26.55
C ASP A 161 -8.73 8.34 -25.20
N GLN A 162 -8.08 7.27 -24.74
CA GLN A 162 -8.49 6.53 -23.54
C GLN A 162 -7.29 6.26 -22.63
N VAL A 163 -7.52 6.31 -21.32
CA VAL A 163 -6.53 5.92 -20.32
C VAL A 163 -7.11 4.93 -19.33
N ALA A 164 -6.37 3.85 -19.08
CA ALA A 164 -6.69 2.90 -18.02
C ALA A 164 -6.38 3.51 -16.65
N PHE A 165 -7.37 3.56 -15.76
CA PHE A 165 -7.20 4.08 -14.41
C PHE A 165 -7.31 2.99 -13.35
N PHE A 166 -6.17 2.67 -12.75
CA PHE A 166 -6.08 1.89 -11.52
C PHE A 166 -6.33 2.79 -10.31
N HIS A 167 -7.57 2.79 -9.81
CA HIS A 167 -8.02 3.79 -8.84
C HIS A 167 -7.56 3.49 -7.40
N GLY A 168 -7.32 2.23 -7.09
CA GLY A 168 -6.94 1.75 -5.77
C GLY A 168 -8.06 1.82 -4.73
N CYS A 169 -7.80 1.24 -3.56
CA CYS A 169 -8.78 1.13 -2.49
C CYS A 169 -9.18 2.47 -1.87
N PHE A 170 -8.24 3.43 -1.74
CA PHE A 170 -8.52 4.70 -1.06
C PHE A 170 -9.48 5.59 -1.85
N VAL A 171 -9.26 5.74 -3.16
CA VAL A 171 -10.23 6.43 -4.04
C VAL A 171 -11.57 5.71 -3.99
N ASN A 172 -11.57 4.38 -3.99
CA ASN A 172 -12.83 3.64 -4.03
C ASN A 172 -13.70 3.78 -2.78
N TYR A 173 -13.12 3.69 -1.58
CA TYR A 173 -13.88 3.59 -0.33
C TYR A 173 -13.78 4.82 0.57
N ASN A 174 -12.69 5.59 0.53
CA ASN A 174 -12.44 6.67 1.48
C ASN A 174 -12.64 8.05 0.85
N HIS A 175 -12.08 8.26 -0.34
CA HIS A 175 -12.12 9.56 -1.01
C HIS A 175 -12.46 9.47 -2.50
N PRO A 176 -13.70 9.06 -2.86
CA PRO A 176 -14.14 8.99 -4.26
C PRO A 176 -13.99 10.28 -5.04
N GLN A 177 -14.13 11.42 -4.37
CA GLN A 177 -14.03 12.74 -5.00
C GLN A 177 -12.70 12.93 -5.75
N LEU A 178 -11.59 12.43 -5.19
CA LEU A 178 -10.28 12.48 -5.84
C LEU A 178 -10.29 11.82 -7.23
N GLY A 179 -10.94 10.67 -7.37
CA GLY A 179 -11.07 10.00 -8.67
C GLY A 179 -12.01 10.74 -9.63
N LYS A 180 -13.06 11.39 -9.12
CA LYS A 180 -13.97 12.21 -9.94
C LYS A 180 -13.24 13.42 -10.51
N ASP A 181 -12.40 14.06 -9.69
CA ASP A 181 -11.65 15.25 -10.11
C ASP A 181 -10.55 14.89 -11.11
N LEU A 182 -9.90 13.73 -10.94
CA LEU A 182 -9.00 13.20 -11.97
C LEU A 182 -9.71 13.02 -13.32
N ILE A 183 -10.90 12.40 -13.33
CA ILE A 183 -11.70 12.22 -14.55
C ILE A 183 -12.04 13.57 -15.19
N LYS A 184 -12.41 14.59 -14.40
CA LYS A 184 -12.70 15.93 -14.94
C LYS A 184 -11.48 16.53 -15.64
N VAL A 185 -10.30 16.41 -15.04
CA VAL A 185 -9.05 16.92 -15.64
C VAL A 185 -8.74 16.19 -16.95
N LEU A 186 -8.82 14.85 -16.97
CA LEU A 186 -8.55 14.05 -18.16
C LEU A 186 -9.56 14.33 -19.29
N ASN A 187 -10.85 14.42 -18.96
CA ASN A 187 -11.89 14.81 -19.90
C ASN A 187 -11.63 16.18 -20.52
N ALA A 188 -11.17 17.16 -19.73
CA ALA A 188 -10.81 18.50 -20.21
C ALA A 188 -9.59 18.48 -21.15
N MET A 189 -8.74 17.46 -21.03
CA MET A 189 -7.63 17.18 -21.95
C MET A 189 -8.06 16.35 -23.17
N GLY A 190 -9.36 16.04 -23.32
CA GLY A 190 -9.88 15.23 -24.43
C GLY A 190 -9.67 13.73 -24.28
N THR A 191 -9.35 13.24 -23.08
CA THR A 191 -9.08 11.82 -22.81
C THR A 191 -10.14 11.22 -21.89
N GLY A 192 -10.77 10.13 -22.33
CA GLY A 192 -11.70 9.34 -21.52
C GLY A 192 -10.97 8.38 -20.58
N VAL A 193 -11.62 8.03 -19.49
CA VAL A 193 -11.06 7.08 -18.50
C VAL A 193 -11.75 5.74 -18.61
N GLN A 194 -10.98 4.65 -18.64
CA GLN A 194 -11.48 3.28 -18.51
C GLN A 194 -11.04 2.67 -17.18
N LEU A 195 -11.98 2.05 -16.47
CA LEU A 195 -11.65 1.26 -15.28
C LEU A 195 -11.40 -0.20 -15.64
N LEU A 196 -10.53 -0.84 -14.87
CA LEU A 196 -10.30 -2.28 -14.98
C LEU A 196 -11.60 -3.06 -14.73
N SER A 197 -11.80 -4.12 -15.52
CA SER A 197 -12.95 -5.03 -15.38
C SER A 197 -12.99 -5.70 -14.00
N LYS A 198 -11.82 -5.99 -13.43
CA LYS A 198 -11.64 -6.38 -12.03
C LYS A 198 -10.42 -5.65 -11.47
N GLU A 199 -10.62 -4.91 -10.39
CA GLU A 199 -9.53 -4.34 -9.61
C GLU A 199 -9.55 -4.92 -8.21
N LYS A 200 -8.35 -5.22 -7.69
CA LYS A 200 -8.06 -5.57 -6.30
C LYS A 200 -7.06 -4.58 -5.73
N CYS A 201 -6.95 -4.52 -4.41
CA CYS A 201 -5.90 -3.75 -3.74
C CYS A 201 -4.51 -4.00 -4.37
N CYS A 202 -3.66 -2.97 -4.40
CA CYS A 202 -2.27 -3.05 -4.88
C CYS A 202 -1.39 -3.98 -4.03
N GLY A 203 -1.84 -4.40 -2.85
CA GLY A 203 -1.15 -5.36 -2.00
C GLY A 203 -0.14 -4.75 -1.02
N VAL A 204 0.14 -3.44 -1.06
CA VAL A 204 1.10 -2.79 -0.13
C VAL A 204 0.78 -3.09 1.34
N PRO A 205 -0.47 -2.93 1.84
CA PRO A 205 -0.80 -3.27 3.22
C PRO A 205 -0.66 -4.77 3.53
N LEU A 206 -0.93 -5.64 2.55
CA LEU A 206 -0.78 -7.09 2.70
C LEU A 206 0.69 -7.49 2.85
N ILE A 207 1.56 -6.99 1.96
CA ILE A 207 3.01 -7.22 2.01
C ILE A 207 3.57 -6.75 3.34
N ALA A 208 3.22 -5.52 3.74
CA ALA A 208 3.70 -4.93 4.99
C ALA A 208 3.28 -5.71 6.25
N ASN A 209 2.24 -6.55 6.16
CA ASN A 209 1.69 -7.32 7.27
C ASN A 209 1.88 -8.85 7.11
N GLY A 210 2.73 -9.31 6.19
CA GLY A 210 3.09 -10.72 6.02
C GLY A 210 2.13 -11.55 5.16
N PHE A 211 1.16 -10.93 4.47
CA PHE A 211 0.22 -11.61 3.57
C PHE A 211 0.71 -11.61 2.12
N THR A 212 1.96 -12.03 1.89
CA THR A 212 2.64 -11.94 0.58
C THR A 212 1.99 -12.78 -0.50
N ASP A 213 1.53 -14.00 -0.19
CA ASP A 213 0.82 -14.85 -1.16
C ASP A 213 -0.49 -14.24 -1.61
N LYS A 214 -1.22 -13.60 -0.69
CA LYS A 214 -2.47 -12.90 -1.02
C LYS A 214 -2.19 -11.66 -1.87
N ALA A 215 -1.14 -10.91 -1.54
CA ALA A 215 -0.69 -9.80 -2.35
C ALA A 215 -0.33 -10.24 -3.78
N ARG A 216 0.38 -11.37 -3.93
CA ARG A 216 0.71 -11.96 -5.23
C ARG A 216 -0.54 -12.32 -6.02
N LYS A 217 -1.52 -12.99 -5.40
CA LYS A 217 -2.81 -13.32 -6.05
C LYS A 217 -3.55 -12.07 -6.53
N GLN A 218 -3.60 -11.01 -5.72
CA GLN A 218 -4.22 -9.74 -6.12
C GLN A 218 -3.45 -9.06 -7.26
N ALA A 219 -2.12 -9.08 -7.22
CA ALA A 219 -1.29 -8.54 -8.29
C ALA A 219 -1.55 -9.25 -9.63
N ILE A 220 -1.62 -10.58 -9.63
CA ILE A 220 -1.96 -11.37 -10.83
C ILE A 220 -3.32 -10.94 -11.40
N THR A 221 -4.37 -10.89 -10.56
CA THR A 221 -5.70 -10.44 -11.00
C THR A 221 -5.69 -9.03 -11.60
N ASN A 222 -4.90 -8.12 -11.02
CA ASN A 222 -4.78 -6.75 -11.52
C ASN A 222 -4.06 -6.73 -12.87
N VAL A 223 -2.92 -7.43 -13.01
CA VAL A 223 -2.16 -7.49 -14.26
C VAL A 223 -2.99 -8.11 -15.38
N GLU A 224 -3.70 -9.22 -15.11
CA GLU A 224 -4.63 -9.83 -16.07
C GLU A 224 -5.75 -8.87 -16.49
N SER A 225 -6.23 -8.04 -15.57
CA SER A 225 -7.29 -7.06 -15.87
C SER A 225 -6.78 -5.84 -16.62
N ILE A 226 -5.50 -5.49 -16.44
CA ILE A 226 -4.83 -4.45 -17.24
C ILE A 226 -4.59 -4.96 -18.65
N ALA A 227 -4.05 -6.18 -18.81
CA ALA A 227 -3.75 -6.76 -20.12
C ALA A 227 -4.97 -6.75 -21.06
N LYS A 228 -6.14 -7.11 -20.54
CA LYS A 228 -7.42 -7.11 -21.27
C LYS A 228 -7.90 -5.74 -21.76
N LEU A 229 -7.34 -4.63 -21.31
CA LEU A 229 -7.69 -3.29 -21.80
C LEU A 229 -6.91 -2.91 -23.07
N TRP A 230 -5.86 -3.66 -23.39
CA TRP A 230 -4.96 -3.40 -24.53
C TRP A 230 -5.05 -4.49 -25.60
N GLU A 231 -5.93 -5.48 -25.40
CA GLU A 231 -6.35 -6.48 -26.40
C GLU A 231 -7.57 -5.95 -27.18
#